data_AF-A0A9P8UPN5-F1
#
_entry.id   AF-A0A9P8UPN5-F1
#
_cell.length_a   1.000
_cell.length_b   1.000
_cell.length_c   1.000
_cell.angle_alpha   90.00
_cell.angle_beta   90.00
_cell.angle_gamma   90.00
#
_symmetry.space_group_name_H-M   'P 1'
#
loop_
_entity.id
_entity.type
_entity.pdbx_description
1 polymer ?
#
loop_
_entity_poly.entity_id
_entity_poly.type
_entity_poly.pdbx_seq_one_letter_code
_entity_poly.pdbx_strand_id
1 'polypeptide(L)'
;MNLSMENFMARDSRITEKDFETKQRRKLVDQWASMSQADRDSYQGRAPDRADGACWYPYQLKNADPLQHIRRGFVNLIVQQPLDPRNRALWTKLCIMLYRLDAEDTDHSFGKDQVVLVHPNPANNTVITPENYYTHCFVEPADFDHMAMTLQGTVFFHSFDRGMLFADQESLETGRLLLCDLDNNGQVKTSSRMWPLWTYMVYCYVFGLGWYGSRVIDEYDYASGDDDANAALNMELPILELLQEKQEYFDNDVDVDYWTEAIEQYAPGYLEMEAEGNGGHHGLSRSFLRVITALIQMTEGDSSSQACWR
;
A
#
# COMPACT_ATOMS: atom_id res chain seq x y z
N MET A 1 25.66 31.02 -13.18
CA MET A 1 25.88 29.57 -13.02
C MET A 1 24.67 28.90 -13.68
N ASN A 2 24.87 28.18 -14.79
CA ASN A 2 23.78 27.51 -15.53
C ASN A 2 23.30 26.29 -14.74
N LEU A 3 21.99 26.01 -14.80
CA LEU A 3 21.16 25.69 -13.64
C LEU A 3 20.91 24.19 -13.45
N SER A 4 20.46 23.86 -12.24
CA SER A 4 20.33 22.52 -11.67
C SER A 4 19.39 21.54 -12.38
N MET A 5 18.49 21.95 -13.29
CA MET A 5 17.73 21.02 -14.14
C MET A 5 18.34 20.82 -15.55
N GLU A 6 19.27 21.68 -15.97
CA GLU A 6 19.92 21.60 -17.30
C GLU A 6 21.05 20.56 -17.35
N ASN A 7 21.50 20.09 -16.18
CA ASN A 7 22.55 19.06 -16.04
C ASN A 7 21.99 17.63 -15.93
N PHE A 8 20.71 17.44 -16.25
CA PHE A 8 20.14 16.09 -16.34
C PHE A 8 20.93 15.25 -17.36
N MET A 9 21.37 14.07 -16.94
CA MET A 9 21.96 13.07 -17.81
C MET A 9 20.94 11.96 -18.05
N ALA A 10 20.46 11.85 -19.28
CA ALA A 10 19.62 10.72 -19.68
C ALA A 10 20.36 9.40 -19.49
N ARG A 11 19.63 8.34 -19.12
CA ARG A 11 20.19 6.99 -19.01
C ARG A 11 20.75 6.58 -20.38
N ASP A 12 22.06 6.34 -20.43
CA ASP A 12 22.71 5.69 -21.57
C ASP A 12 22.46 4.17 -21.49
N SER A 13 22.30 3.53 -22.65
CA SER A 13 22.29 2.07 -22.84
C SER A 13 23.39 1.29 -22.10
N ARG A 14 24.48 1.96 -21.72
CA ARG A 14 25.61 1.37 -20.96
C ARG A 14 25.40 1.38 -19.45
N ILE A 15 24.43 2.12 -18.94
CA ILE A 15 24.11 2.24 -17.52
C ILE A 15 23.13 1.14 -17.15
N THR A 16 23.61 0.17 -16.38
CA THR A 16 22.82 -1.00 -15.93
C THR A 16 22.31 -0.86 -14.50
N GLU A 17 22.66 0.22 -13.81
CA GLU A 17 22.21 0.51 -12.45
C GLU A 17 20.70 0.68 -12.42
N LYS A 18 20.03 -0.19 -11.66
CA LYS A 18 18.56 -0.17 -11.56
C LYS A 18 18.07 1.16 -11.00
N ASP A 19 18.73 1.73 -10.00
CA ASP A 19 18.32 2.94 -9.27
C ASP A 19 18.82 4.28 -9.87
N PHE A 20 19.30 4.28 -11.12
CA PHE A 20 19.93 5.45 -11.75
C PHE A 20 19.06 6.72 -11.69
N GLU A 21 17.80 6.65 -12.11
CA GLU A 21 16.90 7.80 -12.18
C GLU A 21 16.58 8.32 -10.79
N THR A 22 16.40 7.43 -9.80
CA THR A 22 16.21 7.82 -8.40
C THR A 22 17.43 8.55 -7.86
N LYS A 23 18.65 8.05 -8.13
CA LYS A 23 19.91 8.73 -7.79
C LYS A 23 20.03 10.09 -8.49
N GLN A 24 19.66 10.19 -9.76
CA GLN A 24 19.66 11.46 -10.49
C GLN A 24 18.67 12.43 -9.86
N ARG A 25 17.41 12.03 -9.61
CA ARG A 25 16.42 12.90 -8.96
C ARG A 25 16.91 13.38 -7.58
N ARG A 26 17.42 12.48 -6.73
CA ARG A 26 18.01 12.84 -5.42
C ARG A 26 19.16 13.84 -5.56
N LYS A 27 20.10 13.61 -6.49
CA LYS A 27 21.21 14.54 -6.74
C LYS A 27 20.70 15.92 -7.16
N LEU A 28 19.66 15.98 -8.00
CA LEU A 28 19.04 17.25 -8.41
C LEU A 28 18.38 17.95 -7.21
N VAL A 29 17.70 17.21 -6.33
CA VAL A 29 17.14 17.74 -5.08
C VAL A 29 18.23 18.27 -4.16
N ASP A 30 19.29 17.50 -3.92
CA ASP A 30 20.42 17.91 -3.06
C ASP A 30 21.09 19.18 -3.59
N GLN A 31 21.28 19.26 -4.91
CA GLN A 31 21.80 20.45 -5.57
C GLN A 31 20.87 21.64 -5.37
N TRP A 32 19.57 21.49 -5.63
CA TRP A 32 18.58 22.53 -5.45
C TRP A 32 18.47 23.00 -3.99
N ALA A 33 18.48 22.06 -3.04
CA ALA A 33 18.46 22.32 -1.60
C ALA A 33 19.74 23.02 -1.11
N SER A 34 20.86 22.83 -1.82
CA SER A 34 22.13 23.51 -1.52
C SER A 34 22.26 24.89 -2.19
N MET A 35 21.36 25.25 -3.12
CA MET A 35 21.37 26.57 -3.79
C MET A 35 20.92 27.69 -2.84
N SER A 36 21.42 28.91 -3.09
CA SER A 36 20.94 30.11 -2.39
C SER A 36 19.49 30.41 -2.77
N GLN A 37 18.75 31.11 -1.89
CA GLN A 37 17.38 31.52 -2.20
C GLN A 37 17.31 32.39 -3.47
N ALA A 38 18.29 33.28 -3.66
CA ALA A 38 18.37 34.11 -4.87
C ALA A 38 18.51 33.28 -6.15
N ASP A 39 19.27 32.18 -6.10
CA ASP A 39 19.43 31.29 -7.25
C ASP A 39 18.12 30.51 -7.53
N ARG A 40 17.41 30.07 -6.49
CA ARG A 40 16.11 29.40 -6.61
C ARG A 40 15.04 30.33 -7.16
N ASP A 41 14.97 31.57 -6.67
CA ASP A 41 14.05 32.59 -7.16
C ASP A 41 14.33 32.95 -8.63
N SER A 42 15.62 33.06 -8.98
CA SER A 42 16.06 33.28 -10.35
C SER A 42 15.67 32.13 -11.28
N TYR A 43 15.77 30.89 -10.80
CA TYR A 43 15.27 29.72 -11.53
C TYR A 43 13.76 29.79 -11.71
N GLN A 44 13.00 30.03 -10.63
CA GLN A 44 11.55 30.09 -10.65
C GLN A 44 11.04 31.17 -11.63
N GLY A 45 11.68 32.33 -11.67
CA GLY A 45 11.32 33.41 -12.59
C GLY A 45 11.64 33.13 -14.07
N ARG A 46 12.48 32.13 -14.36
CA ARG A 46 12.79 31.65 -15.72
C ARG A 46 12.07 30.35 -16.08
N ALA A 47 11.45 29.68 -15.11
CA ALA A 47 10.78 28.43 -15.34
C ALA A 47 9.65 28.66 -16.35
N PRO A 48 9.54 27.83 -17.41
CA PRO A 48 8.51 28.01 -18.41
C PRO A 48 7.12 27.85 -17.78
N ASP A 49 6.18 28.68 -18.23
CA ASP A 49 4.77 28.45 -17.95
C ASP A 49 4.39 27.07 -18.46
N ARG A 50 3.76 26.30 -17.58
CA ARG A 50 3.39 24.92 -17.92
C ARG A 50 2.19 24.93 -18.85
N ALA A 51 2.33 24.22 -19.97
CA ALA A 51 1.16 23.80 -20.71
C ALA A 51 0.32 22.85 -19.84
N ASP A 52 -1.00 22.93 -19.96
CA ASP A 52 -1.93 22.06 -19.24
C ASP A 52 -1.53 20.58 -19.37
N GLY A 53 -1.37 19.90 -18.24
CA GLY A 53 -1.12 18.45 -18.17
C GLY A 53 0.35 18.01 -18.30
N ALA A 54 1.32 18.92 -18.37
CA ALA A 54 2.74 18.55 -18.37
C ALA A 54 3.24 18.13 -16.96
N CYS A 55 3.85 16.93 -16.87
CA CYS A 55 4.49 16.35 -15.67
C CYS A 55 5.61 17.26 -15.11
N TRP A 56 5.88 17.19 -13.79
CA TRP A 56 6.86 18.04 -13.11
C TRP A 56 8.33 17.74 -13.47
N TYR A 57 8.59 16.64 -14.18
CA TYR A 57 9.92 16.25 -14.67
C TYR A 57 9.85 15.76 -16.13
N PRO A 58 10.97 15.85 -16.89
CA PRO A 58 11.06 15.27 -18.24
C PRO A 58 10.62 13.81 -18.24
N TYR A 59 9.88 13.36 -19.27
CA TYR A 59 9.37 11.98 -19.33
C TYR A 59 10.47 10.91 -19.20
N GLN A 60 11.72 11.25 -19.53
CA GLN A 60 12.91 10.40 -19.40
C GLN A 60 13.33 10.14 -17.95
N LEU A 61 12.85 10.97 -17.01
CA LEU A 61 12.98 10.77 -15.56
C LEU A 61 11.75 10.09 -14.96
N LYS A 62 10.69 9.87 -15.74
CA LYS A 62 9.62 8.93 -15.40
C LYS A 62 10.21 7.55 -15.57
N ASN A 63 10.37 6.80 -14.48
CA ASN A 63 10.91 5.45 -14.61
C ASN A 63 10.05 4.67 -15.60
N ALA A 64 10.68 4.06 -16.60
CA ALA A 64 10.02 3.13 -17.50
C ALA A 64 9.65 1.81 -16.79
N ASP A 65 10.20 1.58 -15.59
CA ASP A 65 9.96 0.40 -14.78
C ASP A 65 8.97 0.72 -13.64
N PRO A 66 7.70 0.31 -13.73
CA PRO A 66 6.72 0.48 -12.67
C PRO A 66 7.11 -0.26 -11.37
N LEU A 67 8.08 -1.18 -11.42
CA LEU A 67 8.58 -1.91 -10.25
C LEU A 67 9.57 -1.11 -9.38
N GLN A 68 10.04 0.06 -9.84
CA GLN A 68 11.00 0.89 -9.11
C GLN A 68 10.40 2.15 -8.48
N HIS A 69 9.14 2.45 -8.77
CA HIS A 69 8.38 3.36 -7.94
C HIS A 69 7.96 2.59 -6.68
N ILE A 70 8.07 3.23 -5.52
CA ILE A 70 7.48 2.73 -4.27
C ILE A 70 6.02 2.42 -4.59
N ARG A 71 5.66 1.13 -4.57
CA ARG A 71 4.29 0.71 -4.83
C ARG A 71 3.41 1.17 -3.70
N ARG A 72 2.18 1.50 -4.06
CA ARG A 72 1.16 2.03 -3.18
C ARG A 72 -0.16 1.48 -3.66
N GLY A 73 -0.96 1.02 -2.71
CA GLY A 73 -2.32 0.61 -2.96
C GLY A 73 -3.24 1.27 -1.95
N PHE A 74 -4.51 0.90 -1.98
CA PHE A 74 -5.44 1.29 -0.93
C PHE A 74 -5.09 0.67 0.43
N VAL A 75 -4.64 -0.59 0.45
CA VAL A 75 -4.17 -1.32 1.65
C VAL A 75 -2.66 -1.54 1.57
N ASN A 76 -1.94 -1.12 2.61
CA ASN A 76 -0.47 -1.11 2.61
C ASN A 76 0.09 -1.81 3.85
N LEU A 77 0.82 -2.91 3.66
CA LEU A 77 1.57 -3.56 4.74
C LEU A 77 2.86 -2.78 5.02
N ILE A 78 2.96 -2.24 6.24
CA ILE A 78 4.04 -1.32 6.66
C ILE A 78 4.90 -1.88 7.81
N VAL A 79 4.84 -3.19 8.06
CA VAL A 79 5.65 -3.85 9.09
C VAL A 79 7.13 -3.98 8.70
N GLN A 80 8.00 -4.21 9.69
CA GLN A 80 9.43 -4.44 9.47
C GLN A 80 9.68 -5.57 8.46
N GLN A 81 10.50 -5.28 7.46
CA GLN A 81 10.93 -6.24 6.45
C GLN A 81 12.34 -6.80 6.75
N PRO A 82 12.66 -8.03 6.31
CA PRO A 82 11.76 -8.99 5.65
C PRO A 82 10.76 -9.62 6.65
N LEU A 83 9.56 -10.00 6.17
CA LEU A 83 8.59 -10.73 6.97
C LEU A 83 9.15 -12.06 7.47
N ASP A 84 9.09 -12.27 8.79
CA ASP A 84 9.28 -13.59 9.38
C ASP A 84 8.14 -14.55 8.97
N PRO A 85 8.31 -15.88 9.16
CA PRO A 85 7.30 -16.85 8.74
C PRO A 85 5.93 -16.65 9.40
N ARG A 86 5.87 -16.17 10.65
CA ARG A 86 4.60 -15.92 11.36
C ARG A 86 3.90 -14.72 10.73
N ASN A 87 4.57 -13.58 10.64
CA ASN A 87 4.00 -12.38 10.04
C ASN A 87 3.59 -12.59 8.58
N ARG A 88 4.31 -13.45 7.84
CA ARG A 88 3.93 -13.85 6.49
C ARG A 88 2.63 -14.66 6.46
N ALA A 89 2.44 -15.60 7.37
CA ALA A 89 1.21 -16.38 7.48
C ALA A 89 0.02 -15.49 7.89
N LEU A 90 0.21 -14.64 8.91
CA LEU A 90 -0.81 -13.69 9.36
C LEU A 90 -1.20 -12.70 8.27
N TRP A 91 -0.22 -12.18 7.52
CA TRP A 91 -0.48 -11.29 6.38
C TRP A 91 -1.25 -12.00 5.26
N THR A 92 -0.90 -13.26 4.97
CA THR A 92 -1.63 -14.06 3.97
C THR A 92 -3.09 -14.25 4.38
N LYS A 93 -3.33 -14.60 5.66
CA LYS A 93 -4.68 -14.72 6.22
C LYS A 93 -5.45 -13.41 6.09
N LEU A 94 -4.83 -12.29 6.47
CA LEU A 94 -5.44 -10.96 6.36
C LEU A 94 -5.77 -10.58 4.91
N CYS A 95 -4.92 -10.94 3.94
CA CYS A 95 -5.19 -10.73 2.52
C CYS A 95 -6.41 -11.52 2.03
N ILE A 96 -6.58 -12.77 2.47
CA ILE A 96 -7.74 -13.58 2.12
C ILE A 96 -9.03 -12.95 2.68
N MET A 97 -8.96 -12.41 3.89
CA MET A 97 -10.09 -11.72 4.52
C MET A 97 -10.49 -10.40 3.81
N LEU A 98 -9.69 -9.89 2.87
CA LEU A 98 -10.05 -8.72 2.05
C LEU A 98 -10.88 -9.06 0.80
N TYR A 99 -11.05 -10.35 0.48
CA TYR A 99 -11.99 -10.79 -0.55
C TYR A 99 -13.44 -10.71 -0.05
N ARG A 100 -14.38 -10.65 -0.99
CA ARG A 100 -15.82 -10.74 -0.68
C ARG A 100 -16.15 -12.17 -0.25
N LEU A 101 -16.30 -12.36 1.06
CA LEU A 101 -16.65 -13.61 1.73
C LEU A 101 -18.12 -13.62 2.20
N ASP A 102 -18.92 -12.68 1.71
CA ASP A 102 -20.29 -12.40 2.08
C ASP A 102 -21.31 -12.79 1.00
N ALA A 103 -20.92 -13.56 -0.02
CA ALA A 103 -21.80 -14.05 -1.09
C ALA A 103 -22.48 -13.00 -1.99
N GLU A 104 -22.16 -11.71 -1.85
CA GLU A 104 -22.69 -10.68 -2.76
C GLU A 104 -21.97 -10.66 -4.12
N ASP A 105 -20.66 -10.91 -4.14
CA ASP A 105 -19.82 -10.89 -5.35
C ASP A 105 -18.63 -11.86 -5.21
N THR A 106 -18.12 -12.38 -6.33
CA THR A 106 -16.99 -13.33 -6.35
C THR A 106 -15.63 -12.68 -6.64
N ASP A 107 -15.40 -11.43 -6.24
CA ASP A 107 -14.16 -10.70 -6.54
C ASP A 107 -13.55 -10.00 -5.31
N HIS A 108 -12.31 -9.54 -5.44
CA HIS A 108 -11.62 -8.77 -4.43
C HIS A 108 -12.31 -7.42 -4.20
N SER A 109 -12.44 -6.99 -2.94
CA SER A 109 -13.18 -5.76 -2.55
C SER A 109 -12.77 -4.46 -3.27
N PHE A 110 -11.64 -4.41 -3.94
CA PHE A 110 -11.16 -3.21 -4.65
C PHE A 110 -10.07 -3.54 -5.67
N GLY A 111 -9.98 -4.81 -6.09
CA GLY A 111 -8.92 -5.32 -6.97
C GLY A 111 -7.61 -5.62 -6.26
N LYS A 112 -6.99 -6.76 -6.62
CA LYS A 112 -5.74 -7.26 -6.02
C LYS A 112 -4.55 -6.29 -6.07
N ASP A 113 -4.49 -5.42 -7.08
CA ASP A 113 -3.37 -4.49 -7.26
C ASP A 113 -3.38 -3.34 -6.25
N GLN A 114 -4.44 -3.22 -5.44
CA GLN A 114 -4.59 -2.24 -4.37
C GLN A 114 -4.10 -2.74 -3.00
N VAL A 115 -3.64 -3.99 -2.90
CA VAL A 115 -3.03 -4.54 -1.68
C VAL A 115 -1.52 -4.65 -1.90
N VAL A 116 -0.74 -3.91 -1.13
CA VAL A 116 0.68 -3.74 -1.39
C VAL A 116 1.54 -4.04 -0.17
N LEU A 117 2.60 -4.81 -0.39
CA LEU A 117 3.73 -4.92 0.53
C LEU A 117 4.66 -3.72 0.32
N VAL A 118 4.77 -2.84 1.33
CA VAL A 118 5.62 -1.66 1.22
C VAL A 118 7.04 -2.01 1.65
N HIS A 119 7.99 -1.90 0.71
CA HIS A 119 9.39 -2.18 1.00
C HIS A 119 10.09 -0.93 1.54
N PRO A 120 10.77 -1.00 2.70
CA PRO A 120 11.53 0.12 3.22
C PRO A 120 12.66 0.48 2.25
N ASN A 121 13.06 1.74 2.29
CA ASN A 121 14.18 2.22 1.50
C ASN A 121 15.47 1.48 1.90
N PRO A 122 16.15 0.80 0.96
CA PRO A 122 17.35 0.01 1.25
C PRO A 122 18.48 0.81 1.90
N ALA A 123 18.47 2.14 1.76
CA ALA A 123 19.52 3.01 2.28
C ALA A 123 19.39 3.34 3.77
N ASN A 124 18.18 3.30 4.35
CA ASN A 124 17.95 3.73 5.74
C ASN A 124 17.19 2.71 6.60
N ASN A 125 16.70 1.61 6.03
CA ASN A 125 15.93 0.52 6.68
C ASN A 125 14.94 1.02 7.75
N THR A 126 14.37 2.21 7.53
CA THR A 126 13.48 2.85 8.49
C THR A 126 12.14 2.16 8.44
N VAL A 127 11.59 1.80 9.59
CA VAL A 127 10.25 1.23 9.68
C VAL A 127 9.25 2.27 9.14
N ILE A 128 8.40 1.82 8.22
CA ILE A 128 7.38 2.68 7.64
C ILE A 128 6.24 2.78 8.66
N THR A 129 5.80 3.99 8.93
CA THR A 129 4.64 4.30 9.75
C THR A 129 3.68 5.16 8.94
N PRO A 130 2.40 5.27 9.31
CA PRO A 130 1.48 6.17 8.62
C PRO A 130 2.00 7.62 8.52
N GLU A 131 2.69 8.12 9.54
CA GLU A 131 3.22 9.49 9.62
C GLU A 131 4.45 9.73 8.70
N ASN A 132 5.21 8.68 8.39
CA ASN A 132 6.35 8.79 7.49
C ASN A 132 6.05 8.23 6.08
N TYR A 133 4.87 7.64 5.87
CA TYR A 133 4.47 6.98 4.64
C TYR A 133 4.56 7.89 3.41
N TYR A 134 4.07 9.13 3.48
CA TYR A 134 4.20 10.09 2.38
C TYR A 134 5.64 10.53 2.13
N THR A 135 6.45 10.63 3.19
CA THR A 135 7.88 10.93 3.02
C THR A 135 8.56 9.78 2.28
N HIS A 136 8.31 8.55 2.70
CA HIS A 136 8.76 7.36 2.00
C HIS A 136 8.30 7.40 0.54
N CYS A 137 7.00 7.52 0.30
CA CYS A 137 6.39 7.44 -1.02
C CYS A 137 6.79 8.55 -1.99
N PHE A 138 6.93 9.80 -1.53
CA PHE A 138 7.09 10.96 -2.42
C PHE A 138 8.43 11.66 -2.26
N VAL A 139 8.91 11.85 -1.03
CA VAL A 139 10.15 12.61 -0.78
C VAL A 139 11.36 11.76 -1.11
N GLU A 140 11.42 10.52 -0.62
CA GLU A 140 12.58 9.65 -0.85
C GLU A 140 12.85 9.34 -2.33
N PRO A 141 11.85 9.09 -3.20
CA PRO A 141 12.07 8.93 -4.64
C PRO A 141 12.08 10.27 -5.39
N ALA A 142 11.87 11.40 -4.71
CA ALA A 142 11.75 12.74 -5.28
C ALA A 142 10.67 12.82 -6.38
N ASP A 143 9.46 12.38 -6.03
CA ASP A 143 8.26 12.38 -6.86
C ASP A 143 7.49 13.69 -6.73
N PHE A 144 7.91 14.69 -7.51
CA PHE A 144 7.33 16.02 -7.54
C PHE A 144 5.93 16.10 -8.17
N ASP A 145 5.39 15.00 -8.73
CA ASP A 145 4.01 14.99 -9.24
C ASP A 145 2.98 14.96 -8.11
N HIS A 146 3.40 14.78 -6.87
CA HIS A 146 2.52 14.63 -5.71
C HIS A 146 2.95 15.47 -4.50
N MET A 147 4.01 16.26 -4.64
CA MET A 147 4.48 17.16 -3.59
C MET A 147 4.86 18.53 -4.15
N ALA A 148 4.52 19.55 -3.37
CA ALA A 148 4.97 20.92 -3.56
C ALA A 148 5.83 21.34 -2.35
N MET A 149 6.59 22.41 -2.51
CA MET A 149 7.41 22.96 -1.43
C MET A 149 7.22 24.48 -1.35
N THR A 150 7.10 25.01 -0.14
CA THR A 150 7.06 26.46 0.07
C THR A 150 8.43 27.08 -0.15
N LEU A 151 8.48 28.41 -0.25
CA LEU A 151 9.74 29.16 -0.31
C LEU A 151 10.65 28.89 0.90
N GLN A 152 10.06 28.56 2.07
CA GLN A 152 10.78 28.24 3.29
C GLN A 152 11.26 26.78 3.35
N GLY A 153 10.99 25.98 2.32
CA GLY A 153 11.41 24.59 2.27
C GLY A 153 10.44 23.60 2.94
N THR A 154 9.23 24.03 3.28
CA THR A 154 8.22 23.14 3.85
C THR A 154 7.55 22.34 2.74
N VAL A 155 7.62 21.01 2.82
CA VAL A 155 6.97 20.10 1.87
C VAL A 155 5.49 19.95 2.23
N PHE A 156 4.64 20.04 1.21
CA PHE A 156 3.23 19.70 1.29
C PHE A 156 2.90 18.70 0.18
N PHE A 157 2.26 17.61 0.56
CA PHE A 157 1.73 16.61 -0.33
C PHE A 157 0.36 17.07 -0.83
N HIS A 158 0.18 17.03 -2.15
CA HIS A 158 -1.11 17.27 -2.78
C HIS A 158 -1.68 15.96 -3.34
N SER A 159 -1.26 14.83 -2.76
CA SER A 159 -1.83 13.52 -3.09
C SER A 159 -3.32 13.51 -2.79
N PHE A 160 -4.09 12.93 -3.70
CA PHE A 160 -5.54 12.76 -3.56
C PHE A 160 -5.91 11.52 -2.76
N ASP A 161 -4.96 10.94 -2.03
CA ASP A 161 -5.16 9.79 -1.16
C ASP A 161 -5.90 10.25 0.10
N ARG A 162 -7.23 10.32 -0.02
CA ARG A 162 -8.15 10.93 0.95
C ARG A 162 -8.44 10.02 2.13
N GLY A 163 -8.07 8.74 2.07
CA GLY A 163 -8.16 7.77 3.15
C GLY A 163 -7.37 6.53 2.76
N MET A 164 -6.52 6.04 3.66
CA MET A 164 -5.59 4.95 3.39
C MET A 164 -5.70 3.87 4.46
N LEU A 165 -5.65 2.60 4.06
CA LEU A 165 -5.59 1.49 4.99
C LEU A 165 -4.14 1.02 5.15
N PHE A 166 -3.74 0.83 6.39
CA PHE A 166 -2.45 0.27 6.76
C PHE A 166 -2.63 -1.04 7.50
N ALA A 167 -1.81 -2.02 7.13
CA ALA A 167 -1.56 -3.20 7.93
C ALA A 167 -0.21 -3.01 8.64
N ASP A 168 -0.29 -2.73 9.94
CA ASP A 168 0.86 -2.67 10.84
C ASP A 168 0.97 -3.96 11.69
N GLN A 169 1.89 -4.00 12.64
CA GLN A 169 2.11 -5.20 13.46
C GLN A 169 0.85 -5.56 14.26
N GLU A 170 0.16 -4.58 14.81
CA GLU A 170 -1.09 -4.79 15.54
C GLU A 170 -2.20 -5.29 14.59
N SER A 171 -2.20 -4.89 13.32
CA SER A 171 -3.14 -5.41 12.32
C SER A 171 -2.94 -6.90 12.08
N LEU A 172 -1.68 -7.37 12.03
CA LEU A 172 -1.38 -8.79 11.90
C LEU A 172 -1.80 -9.59 13.14
N GLU A 173 -1.74 -8.97 14.32
CA GLU A 173 -2.07 -9.62 15.60
C GLU A 173 -3.57 -9.63 15.89
N THR A 174 -4.29 -8.58 15.49
CA THR A 174 -5.70 -8.36 15.83
C THR A 174 -6.67 -8.58 14.67
N GLY A 175 -6.15 -8.72 13.45
CA GLY A 175 -6.97 -8.85 12.24
C GLY A 175 -7.66 -7.56 11.81
N ARG A 176 -7.29 -6.40 12.39
CA ARG A 176 -7.93 -5.10 12.10
C ARG A 176 -6.98 -4.15 11.40
N LEU A 177 -7.39 -3.65 10.24
CA LEU A 177 -6.65 -2.66 9.47
C LEU A 177 -6.80 -1.27 10.08
N LEU A 178 -5.77 -0.45 9.94
CA LEU A 178 -5.76 0.94 10.39
C LEU A 178 -6.15 1.86 9.23
N LEU A 179 -7.37 2.41 9.27
CA LEU A 179 -7.80 3.48 8.38
C LEU A 179 -7.24 4.80 8.89
N CYS A 180 -6.53 5.54 8.04
CA CYS A 180 -5.98 6.85 8.35
C CYS A 180 -6.48 7.91 7.37
N ASP A 181 -6.78 9.08 7.91
CA ASP A 181 -6.81 10.34 7.15
C ASP A 181 -5.47 11.04 7.32
N LEU A 182 -4.73 11.21 6.23
CA LEU A 182 -3.42 11.86 6.23
C LEU A 182 -3.58 13.31 5.78
N ASP A 183 -3.08 14.23 6.58
CA ASP A 183 -3.06 15.66 6.23
C ASP A 183 -2.02 15.93 5.12
N ASN A 184 -2.08 17.11 4.52
CA ASN A 184 -1.19 17.52 3.44
C ASN A 184 0.28 17.65 3.85
N ASN A 185 0.61 17.58 5.14
CA ASN A 185 1.98 17.50 5.64
C ASN A 185 2.44 16.03 5.88
N GLY A 186 1.58 15.06 5.56
CA GLY A 186 1.82 13.63 5.76
C GLY A 186 1.56 13.12 7.18
N GLN A 187 1.12 13.99 8.09
CA GLN A 187 0.77 13.58 9.45
C GLN A 187 -0.61 12.92 9.48
N VAL A 188 -0.79 11.97 10.39
CA VAL A 188 -2.11 11.37 10.66
C VAL A 188 -2.97 12.42 11.34
N LYS A 189 -4.07 12.80 10.68
CA LYS A 189 -5.07 13.71 11.23
C LYS A 189 -6.05 12.98 12.15
N THR A 190 -6.50 11.82 11.71
CA THR A 190 -7.33 10.89 12.50
C THR A 190 -7.14 9.48 11.97
N SER A 191 -7.40 8.49 12.82
CA SER A 191 -7.34 7.09 12.45
C SER A 191 -8.33 6.25 13.27
N SER A 192 -8.71 5.12 12.71
CA SER A 192 -9.54 4.12 13.37
C SER A 192 -9.17 2.73 12.88
N ARG A 193 -9.38 1.72 13.72
CA ARG A 193 -9.19 0.32 13.33
C ARG A 193 -10.51 -0.30 12.92
N MET A 194 -10.46 -1.11 11.88
CA MET A 194 -11.64 -1.77 11.34
C MET A 194 -11.34 -3.16 10.80
N TRP A 195 -12.37 -3.97 10.76
CA TRP A 195 -12.30 -5.31 10.21
C TRP A 195 -12.25 -5.31 8.66
N PRO A 196 -11.54 -6.26 8.00
CA PRO A 196 -11.44 -6.35 6.54
C PRO A 196 -12.77 -6.35 5.79
N LEU A 197 -13.83 -6.95 6.35
CA LEU A 197 -15.15 -6.99 5.71
C LEU A 197 -15.68 -5.58 5.37
N TRP A 198 -15.36 -4.59 6.20
CA TRP A 198 -15.87 -3.22 6.06
C TRP A 198 -15.13 -2.40 5.01
N THR A 199 -14.00 -2.89 4.52
CA THR A 199 -13.11 -2.11 3.65
C THR A 199 -13.64 -1.86 2.24
N TYR A 200 -14.55 -2.71 1.74
CA TYR A 200 -15.25 -2.48 0.47
C TYR A 200 -16.02 -1.16 0.48
N MET A 201 -16.83 -0.93 1.52
CA MET A 201 -17.62 0.29 1.64
C MET A 201 -16.72 1.50 1.85
N VAL A 202 -15.65 1.38 2.62
CA VAL A 202 -14.64 2.44 2.75
C VAL A 202 -14.05 2.81 1.40
N TYR A 203 -13.69 1.82 0.58
CA TYR A 203 -13.21 2.07 -0.78
C TYR A 203 -14.24 2.84 -1.62
N CYS A 204 -15.51 2.44 -1.58
CA CYS A 204 -16.60 3.14 -2.25
C CYS A 204 -16.77 4.59 -1.76
N TYR A 205 -16.67 4.85 -0.45
CA TYR A 205 -16.75 6.21 0.08
C TYR A 205 -15.55 7.07 -0.34
N VAL A 206 -14.33 6.56 -0.20
CA VAL A 206 -13.09 7.30 -0.49
C VAL A 206 -12.95 7.56 -1.98
N PHE A 207 -13.05 6.53 -2.83
CA PHE A 207 -12.81 6.66 -4.27
C PHE A 207 -14.07 6.94 -5.07
N GLY A 208 -15.21 6.35 -4.69
CA GLY A 208 -16.48 6.56 -5.39
C GLY A 208 -17.10 7.92 -5.08
N LEU A 209 -17.06 8.35 -3.81
CA LEU A 209 -17.69 9.62 -3.36
C LEU A 209 -16.68 10.71 -2.99
N GLY A 210 -15.38 10.42 -3.00
CA GLY A 210 -14.33 11.40 -2.72
C GLY A 210 -14.23 11.82 -1.25
N TRP A 211 -14.73 10.97 -0.33
CA TRP A 211 -14.73 11.26 1.11
C TRP A 211 -13.31 11.20 1.68
N TYR A 212 -13.07 12.04 2.69
CA TYR A 212 -11.89 11.95 3.54
C TYR A 212 -12.03 10.81 4.55
N GLY A 213 -10.92 10.22 4.97
CA GLY A 213 -10.87 9.15 5.97
C GLY A 213 -11.54 9.58 7.27
N SER A 214 -11.37 10.85 7.68
CA SER A 214 -12.05 11.43 8.83
C SER A 214 -13.57 11.33 8.71
N ARG A 215 -14.11 11.71 7.56
CA ARG A 215 -15.54 11.61 7.30
C ARG A 215 -16.03 10.17 7.32
N VAL A 216 -15.25 9.23 6.78
CA VAL A 216 -15.61 7.80 6.84
C VAL A 216 -15.63 7.32 8.28
N ILE A 217 -14.61 7.65 9.08
CA ILE A 217 -14.54 7.29 10.50
C ILE A 217 -15.72 7.86 11.29
N ASP A 218 -16.15 9.09 10.96
CA ASP A 218 -17.22 9.79 11.67
C ASP A 218 -18.63 9.36 11.24
N GLU A 219 -18.85 9.06 9.95
CA GLU A 219 -20.19 8.85 9.36
C GLU A 219 -20.49 7.40 8.96
N TYR A 220 -19.49 6.51 8.86
CA TYR A 220 -19.73 5.09 8.59
C TYR A 220 -19.68 4.29 9.89
N ASP A 221 -20.82 3.72 10.28
CA ASP A 221 -21.00 3.06 11.58
C ASP A 221 -19.90 2.02 11.88
N TYR A 222 -19.53 1.21 10.87
CA TYR A 222 -18.51 0.18 10.98
C TYR A 222 -17.06 0.67 10.82
N ALA A 223 -16.83 1.97 10.61
CA ALA A 223 -15.49 2.54 10.62
C ALA A 223 -15.02 2.98 12.01
N SER A 224 -15.94 3.20 12.94
CA SER A 224 -15.59 3.50 14.33
C SER A 224 -15.22 2.20 15.06
N GLY A 225 -14.01 2.14 15.63
CA GLY A 225 -13.43 0.91 16.18
C GLY A 225 -14.02 0.42 17.52
N ASP A 226 -15.18 0.92 17.93
CA ASP A 226 -15.79 0.71 19.27
C ASP A 226 -17.05 -0.16 19.23
N ASP A 227 -17.23 -0.91 18.15
CA ASP A 227 -18.35 -1.85 17.95
C ASP A 227 -17.85 -3.31 18.07
N ASP A 228 -18.70 -4.21 18.54
CA ASP A 228 -18.42 -5.65 18.60
C ASP A 228 -18.13 -6.21 17.19
N ALA A 229 -18.73 -5.60 16.16
CA ALA A 229 -18.42 -5.79 14.74
C ALA A 229 -16.93 -5.54 14.39
N ASN A 230 -16.23 -4.72 15.18
CA ASN A 230 -14.82 -4.35 15.04
C ASN A 230 -13.93 -4.89 16.18
N ALA A 231 -14.44 -5.79 17.02
CA ALA A 231 -13.64 -6.41 18.07
C ALA A 231 -12.43 -7.17 17.48
N ALA A 232 -11.30 -7.10 18.20
CA ALA A 232 -10.06 -7.76 17.79
C ALA A 232 -10.24 -9.27 17.68
N LEU A 233 -9.69 -9.87 16.63
CA LEU A 233 -9.65 -11.30 16.42
C LEU A 233 -8.37 -11.91 16.99
N ASN A 234 -8.46 -13.17 17.41
CA ASN A 234 -7.27 -13.97 17.68
C ASN A 234 -6.75 -14.58 16.36
N MET A 235 -5.87 -13.86 15.66
CA MET A 235 -5.39 -14.27 14.33
C MET A 235 -4.60 -15.59 14.29
N GLU A 236 -4.31 -16.21 15.44
CA GLU A 236 -3.74 -17.56 15.53
C GLU A 236 -4.78 -18.68 15.30
N LEU A 237 -6.08 -18.38 15.37
CA LEU A 237 -7.13 -19.35 15.06
C LEU A 237 -7.26 -19.58 13.54
N PRO A 238 -7.73 -20.76 13.10
CA PRO A 238 -8.03 -21.03 11.69
C PRO A 238 -8.99 -19.99 11.11
N ILE A 239 -8.80 -19.62 9.84
CA ILE A 239 -9.61 -18.56 9.20
C ILE A 239 -11.10 -18.86 9.25
N LEU A 240 -11.51 -20.13 9.12
CA LEU A 240 -12.91 -20.53 9.18
C LEU A 240 -13.51 -20.31 10.57
N GLU A 241 -12.74 -20.50 11.65
CA GLU A 241 -13.20 -20.19 13.02
C GLU A 241 -13.36 -18.68 13.22
N LEU A 242 -12.45 -17.88 12.65
CA LEU A 242 -12.55 -16.40 12.69
C LEU A 242 -13.81 -15.89 11.97
N LEU A 243 -14.13 -16.47 10.81
CA LEU A 243 -15.33 -16.11 10.05
C LEU A 243 -16.60 -16.54 10.79
N GLN A 244 -16.62 -17.73 11.39
CA GLN A 244 -17.73 -18.19 12.23
C GLN A 244 -17.96 -17.28 13.45
N GLU A 245 -16.90 -16.81 14.12
CA GLU A 245 -17.00 -15.87 15.24
C GLU A 245 -17.70 -14.57 14.84
N LYS A 246 -17.56 -14.17 13.56
CA LYS A 246 -18.17 -12.95 13.00
C LYS A 246 -19.38 -13.23 12.11
N GLN A 247 -19.93 -14.44 12.12
CA GLN A 247 -21.00 -14.85 11.19
C GLN A 247 -22.22 -13.92 11.26
N GLU A 248 -22.56 -13.43 12.45
CA GLU A 248 -23.71 -12.54 12.65
C GLU A 248 -23.61 -11.18 11.93
N TYR A 249 -22.41 -10.78 11.52
CA TYR A 249 -22.15 -9.52 10.83
C TYR A 249 -22.12 -9.65 9.31
N PHE A 250 -22.30 -10.86 8.76
CA PHE A 250 -22.46 -11.03 7.33
C PHE A 250 -23.90 -10.77 6.93
N ASP A 251 -24.11 -9.92 5.92
CA ASP A 251 -25.45 -9.54 5.44
C ASP A 251 -26.22 -10.71 4.80
N ASN A 252 -25.49 -11.73 4.33
CA ASN A 252 -26.05 -12.93 3.72
C ASN A 252 -25.89 -14.15 4.64
N ASP A 253 -26.79 -15.13 4.46
CA ASP A 253 -26.74 -16.42 5.15
C ASP A 253 -25.60 -17.27 4.55
N VAL A 254 -24.37 -16.88 4.88
CA VAL A 254 -23.14 -17.59 4.54
C VAL A 254 -22.81 -18.58 5.65
N ASP A 255 -22.31 -19.73 5.23
CA ASP A 255 -21.91 -20.81 6.11
C ASP A 255 -20.48 -21.25 5.83
N VAL A 256 -20.05 -22.24 6.60
CA VAL A 256 -18.70 -22.80 6.54
C VAL A 256 -18.42 -23.43 5.19
N ASP A 257 -19.43 -24.04 4.55
CA ASP A 257 -19.28 -24.67 3.25
C ASP A 257 -19.03 -23.60 2.18
N TYR A 258 -19.79 -22.51 2.19
CA TYR A 258 -19.56 -21.36 1.33
C TYR A 258 -18.15 -20.77 1.51
N TRP A 259 -17.74 -20.49 2.74
CA TRP A 259 -16.40 -19.94 2.99
C TRP A 259 -15.29 -20.88 2.58
N THR A 260 -15.48 -22.19 2.75
CA THR A 260 -14.53 -23.20 2.31
C THR A 260 -14.34 -23.14 0.80
N GLU A 261 -15.44 -23.11 0.04
CA GLU A 261 -15.40 -23.01 -1.42
C GLU A 261 -14.79 -21.68 -1.90
N ALA A 262 -15.20 -20.55 -1.30
CA ALA A 262 -14.71 -19.23 -1.66
C ALA A 262 -13.21 -19.07 -1.39
N ILE A 263 -12.73 -19.51 -0.21
CA ILE A 263 -11.31 -19.45 0.12
C ILE A 263 -10.49 -20.34 -0.80
N GLU A 264 -10.95 -21.55 -1.11
CA GLU A 264 -10.25 -22.44 -2.04
C GLU A 264 -10.23 -21.86 -3.47
N GLN A 265 -11.25 -21.10 -3.87
CA GLN A 265 -11.25 -20.37 -5.14
C GLN A 265 -10.23 -19.22 -5.16
N TYR A 266 -10.15 -18.42 -4.09
CA TYR A 266 -9.28 -17.24 -4.02
C TYR A 266 -7.81 -17.59 -3.69
N ALA A 267 -7.62 -18.61 -2.87
CA ALA A 267 -6.34 -19.05 -2.35
C ALA A 267 -6.25 -20.59 -2.32
N PRO A 268 -6.16 -21.24 -3.51
CA PRO A 268 -6.14 -22.70 -3.59
C PRO A 268 -5.06 -23.34 -2.70
N GLY A 269 -5.44 -24.32 -1.90
CA GLY A 269 -4.57 -25.04 -0.96
C GLY A 269 -4.24 -24.27 0.34
N TYR A 270 -4.82 -23.08 0.56
CA TYR A 270 -4.61 -22.34 1.80
C TYR A 270 -5.16 -23.09 3.03
N LEU A 271 -6.37 -23.64 2.95
CA LEU A 271 -7.01 -24.30 4.09
C LEU A 271 -6.25 -25.55 4.53
N GLU A 272 -5.78 -26.36 3.58
CA GLU A 272 -4.90 -27.50 3.86
C GLU A 272 -3.60 -27.03 4.52
N MET A 273 -2.98 -25.97 3.98
CA MET A 273 -1.75 -25.39 4.52
C MET A 273 -1.91 -24.85 5.95
N GLU A 274 -3.02 -24.14 6.24
CA GLU A 274 -3.30 -23.60 7.56
C GLU A 274 -3.54 -24.72 8.58
N ALA A 275 -4.24 -25.79 8.18
CA ALA A 275 -4.46 -26.97 9.01
C ALA A 275 -3.15 -27.73 9.31
N GLU A 276 -2.28 -27.95 8.30
CA GLU A 276 -0.95 -28.56 8.48
C GLU A 276 -0.05 -27.76 9.41
N GLY A 277 -0.13 -26.42 9.31
CA GLY A 277 0.61 -25.49 10.16
C GLY A 277 0.03 -25.33 11.57
N ASN A 278 -1.08 -26.03 11.89
CA ASN A 278 -1.80 -25.92 13.16
C ASN A 278 -2.21 -24.49 13.51
N GLY A 279 -2.65 -23.71 12.52
CA GLY A 279 -2.97 -22.28 12.66
C GLY A 279 -1.74 -21.37 12.83
N GLY A 280 -0.55 -21.94 13.09
CA GLY A 280 0.70 -21.22 13.30
C GLY A 280 1.94 -22.13 13.40
N HIS A 281 2.90 -21.89 12.51
CA HIS A 281 4.35 -21.98 12.76
C HIS A 281 5.09 -23.32 12.67
N HIS A 282 4.55 -24.42 12.13
CA HIS A 282 5.34 -25.65 11.95
C HIS A 282 5.52 -26.07 10.48
N GLY A 283 6.73 -25.83 9.96
CA GLY A 283 7.26 -26.49 8.76
C GLY A 283 6.90 -25.84 7.44
N LEU A 284 7.90 -25.20 6.81
CA LEU A 284 7.84 -24.73 5.42
C LEU A 284 7.69 -25.93 4.46
N SER A 285 6.47 -26.43 4.26
CA SER A 285 6.22 -27.46 3.25
C SER A 285 6.37 -26.86 1.84
N ARG A 286 6.63 -27.69 0.82
CA ARG A 286 6.71 -27.19 -0.58
C ARG A 286 5.38 -26.58 -1.05
N SER A 287 4.28 -26.93 -0.40
CA SER A 287 2.93 -26.37 -0.57
C SER A 287 2.87 -24.93 -0.06
N PHE A 288 3.45 -24.67 1.13
CA PHE A 288 3.59 -23.33 1.74
C PHE A 288 4.25 -22.33 0.80
N LEU A 289 5.34 -22.72 0.13
CA LEU A 289 6.00 -21.86 -0.85
C LEU A 289 5.15 -21.61 -2.10
N ARG A 290 4.28 -22.52 -2.55
CA ARG A 290 3.49 -22.31 -3.78
C ARG A 290 2.32 -21.36 -3.59
N VAL A 291 1.55 -21.53 -2.51
CA VAL A 291 0.36 -20.70 -2.22
C VAL A 291 0.78 -19.28 -1.86
N ILE A 292 1.80 -19.17 -1.02
CA ILE A 292 2.38 -17.88 -0.63
C ILE A 292 3.10 -17.24 -1.81
N THR A 293 3.88 -17.97 -2.62
CA THR A 293 4.49 -17.36 -3.81
C THR A 293 3.42 -16.91 -4.81
N ALA A 294 2.26 -17.57 -4.95
CA ALA A 294 1.20 -17.06 -5.81
C ALA A 294 0.54 -15.77 -5.27
N LEU A 295 0.14 -15.74 -3.99
CA LEU A 295 -0.49 -14.57 -3.36
C LEU A 295 0.49 -13.42 -3.09
N ILE A 296 1.75 -13.73 -2.78
CA ILE A 296 2.82 -12.75 -2.61
C ILE A 296 3.36 -12.29 -3.97
N GLN A 297 3.48 -13.12 -5.01
CA GLN A 297 3.80 -12.63 -6.37
C GLN A 297 2.70 -11.71 -6.92
N MET A 298 1.46 -11.82 -6.43
CA MET A 298 0.40 -10.86 -6.73
C MET A 298 0.63 -9.49 -6.07
N THR A 299 1.22 -9.43 -4.87
CA THR A 299 1.56 -8.16 -4.19
C THR A 299 2.97 -7.64 -4.55
N GLU A 300 3.90 -8.53 -4.89
CA GLU A 300 5.28 -8.28 -5.32
C GLU A 300 5.43 -8.12 -6.84
N GLY A 301 4.35 -8.32 -7.62
CA GLY A 301 4.22 -8.21 -9.08
C GLY A 301 5.42 -8.72 -9.89
N ASP A 302 5.32 -9.94 -10.41
CA ASP A 302 6.37 -10.50 -11.25
C ASP A 302 6.21 -10.15 -12.75
N SER A 303 7.35 -9.84 -13.34
CA SER A 303 7.67 -9.50 -14.73
C SER A 303 7.59 -10.68 -15.72
N SER A 304 6.76 -11.68 -15.43
CA SER A 304 6.64 -12.90 -16.23
C SER A 304 5.24 -13.05 -16.86
N SER A 305 4.68 -11.98 -17.42
CA SER A 305 3.56 -12.10 -18.37
C SER A 305 4.06 -12.45 -19.77
N GLN A 306 4.51 -13.70 -19.94
CA GLN A 306 4.29 -14.40 -21.18
C GLN A 306 3.76 -15.82 -20.92
N ALA A 307 2.55 -16.02 -21.45
CA ALA A 307 1.92 -17.27 -21.89
C ALA A 307 1.03 -18.04 -20.89
N CYS A 308 -0.22 -18.15 -21.33
CA CYS A 308 -1.30 -19.05 -20.92
C CYS A 308 -1.90 -18.78 -19.52
N TRP A 309 -3.22 -18.75 -19.33
CA TRP A 309 -4.19 -19.74 -19.79
C TRP A 309 -5.57 -19.13 -20.13
N ARG A 310 -6.24 -19.79 -21.08
CA ARG A 310 -7.69 -19.73 -21.30
C ARG A 310 -8.43 -20.50 -20.23
#